data_AF-A0A9R1A9V9-F1
#
_entry.id   AF-A0A9R1A9V9-F1
#
_cell.length_a   1.000
_cell.length_b   1.000
_cell.length_c   1.000
_cell.angle_alpha   90.00
_cell.angle_beta   90.00
_cell.angle_gamma   90.00
#
_symmetry.space_group_name_H-M   'P 1'
#
loop_
_entity.id
_entity.type
_entity.pdbx_description
1 polymer ?
#
loop_
_entity_poly.entity_id
_entity_poly.type
_entity_poly.pdbx_seq_one_letter_code
_entity_poly.pdbx_strand_id
1 'polypeptide(L)'
;MPLMDCEFQSFLSATSSTPSKSELRNYLDDLNEAMDPMFNLLDWWRVNAPRYPVLAMMAKRFLTVPATSVSSESTFSTGGRVLDDYRSSLKPEMVEALVCGASYIKGSHKDFNVVV
;
A
#
# COMPACT_ATOMS: atom_id res chain seq x y z
N MET A 1 -37.36 -3.22 32.35
CA MET A 1 -36.50 -3.41 31.15
C MET A 1 -35.06 -3.34 31.62
N PRO A 2 -34.31 -4.45 31.53
CA PRO A 2 -33.26 -4.54 30.50
C PRO A 2 -33.09 -5.96 29.92
N LEU A 3 -32.86 -6.07 28.61
CA LEU A 3 -32.40 -7.32 27.98
C LEU A 3 -31.54 -6.96 26.76
N MET A 4 -30.33 -6.47 27.04
CA MET A 4 -29.36 -6.07 26.03
C MET A 4 -27.98 -6.63 26.42
N ASP A 5 -27.91 -7.91 26.82
CA ASP A 5 -26.69 -8.42 27.45
C ASP A 5 -26.28 -9.85 27.06
N CYS A 6 -27.02 -10.59 26.23
CA CYS A 6 -26.61 -11.97 25.88
C CYS A 6 -25.80 -12.07 24.59
N GLU A 7 -26.19 -11.36 23.52
CA GLU A 7 -25.47 -11.40 22.24
C GLU A 7 -24.13 -10.68 22.31
N PHE A 8 -24.08 -9.56 23.02
CA PHE A 8 -22.83 -8.84 23.20
C PHE A 8 -21.87 -9.62 24.11
N GLN A 9 -22.39 -10.30 25.13
CA GLN A 9 -21.59 -11.10 26.04
C GLN A 9 -21.11 -12.40 25.39
N SER A 10 -21.88 -13.00 24.48
CA SER A 10 -21.41 -14.14 23.67
C SER A 10 -20.34 -13.72 22.68
N PHE A 11 -20.46 -12.53 22.07
CA PHE A 11 -19.42 -11.96 21.22
C PHE A 11 -18.14 -11.65 22.00
N LEU A 12 -18.24 -11.03 23.19
CA LEU A 12 -17.11 -10.79 24.07
C LEU A 12 -16.46 -12.11 24.52
N SER A 13 -17.25 -13.14 24.86
CA SER A 13 -16.72 -14.45 25.26
C SER A 13 -16.09 -15.22 24.09
N ALA A 14 -16.60 -15.05 22.87
CA ALA A 14 -16.04 -15.65 21.66
C ALA A 14 -14.74 -14.96 21.23
N THR A 15 -14.62 -13.66 21.51
CA THR A 15 -13.41 -12.87 21.23
C THR A 15 -12.42 -12.87 22.41
N SER A 16 -12.83 -13.28 23.62
CA SER A 16 -11.98 -13.48 24.79
C SER A 16 -11.16 -14.77 24.72
N SER A 17 -10.64 -15.09 23.54
CA SER A 17 -9.51 -16.01 23.46
C SER A 17 -8.37 -15.37 24.26
N THR A 18 -7.72 -16.15 25.13
CA THR A 18 -6.52 -15.74 25.87
C THR A 18 -5.61 -14.93 24.96
N PRO A 19 -4.98 -13.83 25.42
CA PRO A 19 -4.13 -13.02 24.56
C PRO A 19 -2.87 -13.81 24.22
N SER A 20 -2.95 -14.68 23.22
CA SER A 20 -1.81 -14.92 22.34
C SER A 20 -1.35 -13.53 21.93
N LYS A 21 -0.11 -13.16 22.26
CA LYS A 21 0.41 -11.82 21.95
C LYS A 21 0.05 -11.51 20.49
N SER A 22 -0.67 -10.42 20.28
CA SER A 22 -1.04 -10.00 18.93
C SER A 22 0.22 -9.80 18.10
N GLU A 23 0.15 -10.03 16.79
CA GLU A 23 1.27 -9.74 15.87
C GLU A 23 1.84 -8.32 16.11
N LEU A 24 0.97 -7.35 16.38
CA LEU A 24 1.36 -5.98 16.74
C LEU A 24 2.21 -5.92 18.01
N ARG A 25 1.84 -6.62 19.07
CA ARG A 25 2.63 -6.66 20.32
C ARG A 25 3.98 -7.32 20.08
N ASN A 26 4.02 -8.39 19.30
CA ASN A 26 5.28 -9.05 18.95
C ASN A 26 6.20 -8.13 18.14
N TYR A 27 5.65 -7.37 17.18
CA TYR A 27 6.41 -6.37 16.42
C TYR A 27 6.95 -5.24 17.31
N LEU A 28 6.16 -4.77 18.28
CA LEU A 28 6.58 -3.69 19.20
C LEU A 28 7.60 -4.16 20.25
N ASP A 29 7.53 -5.43 20.65
CA ASP A 29 8.47 -6.05 21.61
C ASP A 29 9.81 -6.45 20.94
N ASP A 30 9.82 -6.60 19.62
CA ASP A 30 11.02 -6.96 18.85
C ASP A 30 12.07 -5.84 18.87
N LEU A 31 13.34 -6.24 18.95
CA LEU A 31 14.45 -5.30 18.82
C LEU A 31 14.46 -4.72 17.41
N ASN A 32 14.48 -3.39 17.33
CA ASN A 32 14.58 -2.70 16.05
C ASN A 32 15.95 -2.99 15.43
N GLU A 33 15.97 -3.39 14.15
CA GLU A 33 17.21 -3.56 13.41
C GLU A 33 17.94 -2.22 13.29
N ALA A 34 19.28 -2.25 13.28
CA ALA A 34 20.07 -1.04 13.09
C ALA A 34 19.72 -0.40 11.74
N MET A 35 19.36 0.89 11.75
CA MET A 35 18.94 1.57 10.54
C MET A 35 20.14 1.80 9.62
N ASP A 36 20.26 0.98 8.58
CA ASP A 36 21.16 1.19 7.44
C ASP A 36 20.61 2.34 6.57
N PRO A 37 21.42 3.30 6.12
CA PRO A 37 21.03 4.30 5.12
C PRO A 37 20.40 3.71 3.84
N MET A 38 20.67 2.44 3.52
CA MET A 38 20.12 1.73 2.35
C MET A 38 18.92 0.83 2.70
N PHE A 39 18.37 0.97 3.91
CA PHE A 39 17.25 0.16 4.38
C PHE A 39 15.96 0.43 3.58
N ASN A 40 15.41 -0.61 2.96
CA ASN A 40 14.11 -0.57 2.30
C ASN A 40 13.03 -1.16 3.21
N LEU A 41 12.17 -0.30 3.76
CA LEU A 41 11.09 -0.69 4.66
C LEU A 41 10.05 -1.62 3.99
N LEU A 42 9.76 -1.44 2.69
CA LEU A 42 8.82 -2.31 1.97
C LEU A 42 9.39 -3.72 1.79
N ASP A 43 10.68 -3.83 1.52
CA ASP A 43 11.35 -5.13 1.41
C ASP A 43 11.44 -5.82 2.78
N TRP A 44 11.66 -5.08 3.86
CA TRP A 44 11.62 -5.62 5.22
C TRP A 44 10.24 -6.22 5.56
N TRP A 45 9.15 -5.51 5.25
CA TRP A 45 7.80 -6.05 5.43
C TRP A 45 7.52 -7.26 4.54
N ARG A 46 8.12 -7.34 3.34
CA ARG A 46 8.04 -8.51 2.46
C ARG A 46 8.72 -9.73 3.09
N VAL A 47 9.93 -9.58 3.62
CA VAL A 47 10.68 -10.66 4.26
C VAL A 47 9.99 -11.11 5.56
N ASN A 48 9.44 -10.18 6.32
CA ASN A 48 8.81 -10.46 7.62
C ASN A 48 7.32 -10.80 7.52
N ALA A 49 6.75 -10.85 6.31
CA ALA A 49 5.35 -11.21 6.08
C ALA A 49 4.92 -12.57 6.66
N PRO A 50 5.75 -13.65 6.63
CA PRO A 50 5.38 -14.91 7.28
C PRO A 50 5.26 -14.79 8.81
N ARG A 51 6.00 -13.86 9.42
CA ARG A 51 5.99 -13.61 10.87
C ARG A 51 4.87 -12.66 11.30
N TYR A 52 4.53 -11.72 10.42
CA TYR A 52 3.55 -10.66 10.65
C TYR A 52 2.57 -10.54 9.48
N PRO A 53 1.78 -11.57 9.13
CA PRO A 53 0.99 -11.59 7.90
C PRO A 53 -0.06 -10.49 7.84
N VAL A 54 -0.72 -10.20 8.96
CA VAL A 54 -1.77 -9.17 9.02
C VAL A 54 -1.14 -7.77 9.00
N LEU A 55 -0.05 -7.59 9.76
CA LEU A 55 0.68 -6.32 9.79
C LEU A 55 1.38 -5.99 8.47
N ALA A 56 2.01 -6.97 7.81
CA ALA A 56 2.67 -6.78 6.52
C ALA A 56 1.68 -6.38 5.43
N MET A 57 0.46 -6.94 5.44
CA MET A 57 -0.60 -6.53 4.53
C MET A 57 -1.03 -5.08 4.77
N MET A 58 -1.19 -4.67 6.03
CA MET A 58 -1.49 -3.28 6.37
C MET A 58 -0.34 -2.35 5.98
N ALA A 59 0.89 -2.68 6.36
CA ALA A 59 2.09 -1.90 6.07
C ALA A 59 2.27 -1.70 4.57
N LYS A 60 2.11 -2.75 3.75
CA LYS A 60 2.13 -2.61 2.29
C LYS A 60 1.13 -1.54 1.84
N ARG A 61 -0.11 -1.60 2.29
CA ARG A 61 -1.14 -0.62 1.88
C ARG A 61 -0.81 0.80 2.31
N PHE A 62 -0.31 1.00 3.52
CA PHE A 62 0.01 2.34 4.03
C PHE A 62 1.29 2.92 3.42
N LEU A 63 2.32 2.09 3.21
CA LEU A 63 3.63 2.51 2.72
C LEU A 63 3.67 2.65 1.19
N THR A 64 2.79 1.98 0.44
CA THR A 64 2.70 2.16 -1.02
C THR A 64 1.95 3.43 -1.42
N VAL A 65 1.26 4.10 -0.49
CA VAL A 65 0.62 5.38 -0.78
C VAL A 65 1.73 6.44 -0.91
N PRO A 66 1.92 7.06 -2.08
CA PRO A 66 2.88 8.15 -2.21
C PRO A 66 2.49 9.27 -1.24
N ALA A 67 3.44 9.72 -0.41
CA ALA A 67 3.20 10.70 0.64
C ALA A 67 2.79 12.09 0.11
N THR A 68 2.85 12.33 -1.20
CA THR A 68 2.57 13.64 -1.81
C THR A 68 1.81 13.51 -3.15
N SER A 69 0.97 14.51 -3.45
CA SER A 69 0.31 14.68 -4.76
C SER A 69 1.28 14.94 -5.92
N VAL A 70 2.58 15.10 -5.63
CA VAL A 70 3.61 15.51 -6.59
C VAL A 70 3.81 14.48 -7.71
N SER A 71 3.48 13.20 -7.47
CA SER A 71 3.46 12.17 -8.53
C SER A 71 2.39 12.46 -9.59
N SER A 72 1.25 13.02 -9.20
CA SER A 72 0.17 13.41 -10.13
C SER A 72 0.56 14.65 -10.93
N GLU A 73 1.20 15.63 -10.29
CA GLU A 73 1.69 16.85 -10.95
C GLU A 73 2.86 16.58 -11.90
N SER A 74 3.78 15.66 -11.57
CA SER A 74 4.86 15.23 -12.46
C SER A 74 4.34 14.45 -13.68
N THR A 75 3.34 13.59 -13.47
CA THR A 75 2.68 12.87 -14.57
C THR A 75 1.89 13.83 -15.47
N PHE A 76 1.24 14.84 -14.89
CA PHE A 76 0.53 15.89 -15.64
C PHE A 76 1.48 16.85 -16.36
N SER A 77 2.60 17.23 -15.74
CA SER A 77 3.64 18.09 -16.34
C SER A 77 4.35 17.38 -17.51
N THR A 78 4.56 16.07 -17.40
CA THR A 78 5.03 15.25 -18.53
C THR A 78 3.94 15.12 -19.61
N GLY A 79 2.66 15.01 -19.21
CA GLY A 79 1.52 15.04 -20.12
C GLY A 79 1.44 16.33 -20.95
N GLY A 80 1.76 17.47 -20.36
CA GLY A 80 1.82 18.77 -21.07
C GLY A 80 2.91 18.87 -22.14
N ARG A 81 3.94 18.00 -22.13
CA ARG A 81 4.96 17.90 -23.19
C ARG A 81 4.65 16.84 -24.25
N VAL A 82 3.76 15.89 -23.95
CA VAL A 82 3.25 14.89 -24.91
C VAL A 82 2.07 15.43 -25.71
N LEU A 83 1.36 16.42 -25.15
CA LEU A 83 0.39 17.27 -25.83
C LEU A 83 1.09 18.53 -26.40
N ASP A 84 2.06 18.34 -27.28
CA ASP A 84 2.54 19.44 -28.12
C ASP A 84 1.39 19.91 -29.05
N ASP A 85 1.43 21.16 -29.51
CA ASP A 85 0.38 21.86 -30.30
C ASP A 85 -0.07 21.09 -31.57
N TYR A 86 0.66 20.04 -31.94
CA TYR A 86 0.39 19.15 -33.06
C TYR A 86 -0.70 18.09 -32.80
N ARG A 87 -1.19 17.91 -31.56
CA ARG A 87 -2.19 16.87 -31.21
C ARG A 87 -3.50 17.38 -30.59
N SER A 88 -3.81 18.66 -30.73
CA SER A 88 -5.00 19.35 -30.18
C SER A 88 -6.37 18.83 -30.67
N SER A 89 -6.41 17.73 -31.46
CA SER A 89 -7.63 17.09 -31.98
C SER A 89 -7.99 15.76 -31.30
N LEU A 90 -7.18 15.26 -30.34
CA LEU A 90 -7.50 14.04 -29.61
C LEU A 90 -8.66 14.27 -28.63
N LYS A 91 -9.65 13.38 -28.64
CA LYS A 91 -10.71 13.37 -27.63
C LYS A 91 -10.10 13.10 -26.24
N PRO A 92 -10.62 13.71 -25.17
CA PRO A 92 -10.10 13.52 -23.81
C PRO A 92 -10.04 12.05 -23.39
N GLU A 93 -11.02 11.24 -23.82
CA GLU A 93 -11.08 9.78 -23.62
C GLU A 93 -9.85 9.05 -24.19
N MET A 94 -9.36 9.48 -25.36
CA MET A 94 -8.20 8.86 -25.99
C MET A 94 -6.90 9.26 -25.31
N VAL A 95 -6.81 10.49 -24.79
CA VAL A 95 -5.67 10.96 -24.00
C VAL A 95 -5.59 10.20 -22.68
N GLU A 96 -6.72 10.02 -21.99
CA GLU A 96 -6.79 9.22 -20.76
C GLU A 96 -6.33 7.77 -21.02
N ALA A 97 -6.86 7.12 -22.07
CA ALA A 97 -6.45 5.76 -22.42
C ALA A 97 -4.94 5.64 -22.70
N LEU A 98 -4.34 6.63 -23.38
CA LEU A 98 -2.90 6.65 -23.66
C LEU A 98 -2.08 6.87 -22.38
N VAL A 99 -2.49 7.78 -21.50
CA VAL A 99 -1.80 8.05 -20.23
C VAL A 99 -1.91 6.85 -19.29
N CYS A 100 -3.09 6.25 -19.16
CA CYS A 100 -3.30 5.03 -18.37
C CYS A 100 -2.50 3.86 -18.93
N GLY A 101 -2.53 3.63 -20.25
CA GLY A 101 -1.77 2.57 -20.91
C GLY A 101 -0.26 2.73 -20.75
N ALA A 102 0.26 3.94 -20.94
CA ALA A 102 1.68 4.23 -20.74
C ALA A 102 2.11 4.05 -19.27
N SER A 103 1.29 4.50 -18.32
CA SER A 103 1.54 4.35 -16.88
C SER A 103 1.54 2.88 -16.47
N TYR A 104 0.61 2.09 -17.02
CA TYR A 104 0.52 0.65 -16.78
C TYR A 104 1.78 -0.08 -17.28
N ILE A 105 2.18 0.14 -18.54
CA ILE A 105 3.38 -0.49 -19.12
C ILE A 105 4.64 -0.16 -18.31
N LYS A 106 4.77 1.10 -17.86
CA LYS A 106 5.89 1.55 -17.04
C LYS A 106 5.87 0.94 -15.63
N GLY A 107 4.68 0.76 -15.04
CA GLY A 107 4.49 0.08 -13.76
C GLY A 107 4.86 -1.40 -13.84
N SER A 108 4.36 -2.11 -14.87
CA SER A 108 4.64 -3.54 -15.07
C SER A 108 6.14 -3.82 -15.21
N HIS A 109 6.90 -2.95 -15.87
CA HIS A 109 8.35 -3.11 -16.02
C HIS A 109 9.15 -2.90 -14.72
N LYS A 110 8.56 -2.25 -13.72
CA LYS A 110 9.12 -2.09 -12.36
C LYS A 110 8.82 -3.31 -11.49
N ASP A 111 7.65 -3.92 -11.62
CA ASP A 111 7.26 -5.11 -10.85
C ASP A 111 8.14 -6.33 -11.18
N PHE A 112 8.66 -6.44 -12.41
CA PHE A 112 9.62 -7.48 -12.80
C PHE A 112 11.01 -7.36 -12.13
N ASN A 113 11.35 -6.23 -11.52
CA ASN A 113 12.61 -6.04 -10.78
C ASN A 113 12.45 -6.07 -9.25
N VAL A 114 11.22 -6.23 -8.73
CA VAL A 114 10.94 -6.36 -7.28
C VAL A 114 10.54 -7.80 -6.91
N VAL A 115 10.30 -8.64 -7.92
CA VAL A 115 10.06 -10.09 -7.83
C VAL A 115 11.22 -10.85 -8.49
N VAL A 116 12.44 -10.61 -8.03
CA VAL A 116 13.57 -11.57 -8.05
C VAL A 116 14.38 -11.35 -6.78
#